data_AF-A0A1I6C917-F1
#
_entry.id   AF-A0A1I6C917-F1
#
_cell.length_a   1.000
_cell.length_b   1.000
_cell.length_c   1.000
_cell.angle_alpha   90.00
_cell.angle_beta   90.00
_cell.angle_gamma   90.00
#
_symmetry.space_group_name_H-M   'P 1'
#
loop_
_entity.id
_entity.type
_entity.pdbx_description
1 polymer ?
#
loop_
_entity_poly.entity_id
_entity_poly.type
_entity_poly.pdbx_seq_one_letter_code
_entity_poly.pdbx_strand_id
1 'polypeptide(L)'
;MSQLQQKIGPAIVQALIVCIVRFFTIPLSIWKGAALRLADRREAASGPDDGRGKSEFPVLDWIRTAWDGMIFLSWFVGAVAAILTLLGGMFSFGFLAGIGSAFAVLVYFYFSVILMSFFKESLILILSIATNVEKLVSKPAADGPAEAGEAQKQTL
;
A
#
# COMPACT_ATOMS: atom_id res chain seq x y z
N MET A 1 -22.11 27.13 29.02
CA MET A 1 -20.67 26.91 28.72
C MET A 1 -20.09 25.62 29.31
N SER A 2 -20.70 24.93 30.29
CA SER A 2 -20.10 23.73 30.92
C SER A 2 -20.08 22.46 30.05
N GLN A 3 -21.06 22.27 29.16
CA GLN A 3 -21.14 21.11 28.27
C GLN A 3 -19.98 21.03 27.25
N LEU A 4 -19.43 22.18 26.83
CA LEU A 4 -18.32 22.22 25.87
C LEU A 4 -16.99 21.82 26.53
N GLN A 5 -16.70 22.37 27.72
CA GLN A 5 -15.50 22.02 28.50
C GLN A 5 -15.49 20.56 28.93
N GLN A 6 -16.65 20.01 29.30
CA GLN A 6 -16.76 18.60 29.74
C GLN A 6 -16.60 17.60 28.57
N LYS A 7 -16.86 18.02 27.32
CA LYS A 7 -16.68 17.21 26.11
C LYS A 7 -15.30 17.38 25.46
N ILE A 8 -14.61 18.51 25.70
CA ILE A 8 -13.26 18.75 25.17
C ILE A 8 -12.23 17.79 25.78
N GLY A 9 -12.31 17.52 27.10
CA GLY A 9 -11.41 16.57 27.77
C GLY A 9 -11.39 15.18 27.10
N PRO A 10 -12.53 14.47 27.01
CA PRO A 10 -12.57 13.17 26.35
C PRO A 10 -12.26 13.23 24.85
N ALA A 11 -12.62 14.32 24.16
CA ALA A 11 -12.26 14.50 22.75
C ALA A 11 -10.75 14.63 22.52
N ILE A 12 -10.02 15.34 23.40
CA ILE A 12 -8.56 15.43 23.35
C ILE A 12 -7.95 14.06 23.63
N VAL A 13 -8.42 13.34 24.64
CA VAL A 13 -7.91 11.99 24.96
C VAL A 13 -8.14 11.05 23.78
N GLN A 14 -9.31 11.09 23.17
CA GLN A 14 -9.62 10.29 21.99
C GLN A 14 -8.76 10.68 20.79
N ALA A 15 -8.55 11.97 20.55
CA ALA A 15 -7.64 12.45 19.51
C ALA A 15 -6.20 12.00 19.76
N LEU A 16 -5.73 12.03 21.01
CA LEU A 16 -4.40 11.56 21.39
C LEU A 16 -4.25 10.05 21.17
N ILE A 17 -5.25 9.26 21.56
CA ILE A 17 -5.28 7.82 21.33
C ILE A 17 -5.22 7.53 19.82
N VAL A 18 -6.03 8.21 19.02
CA VAL A 18 -6.03 7.99 17.56
C VAL A 18 -4.70 8.43 16.95
N CYS A 19 -4.20 9.62 17.28
CA CYS A 19 -2.97 10.14 16.68
C CYS A 19 -1.73 9.35 17.09
N ILE A 20 -1.64 8.88 18.34
CA ILE A 20 -0.46 8.18 18.84
C ILE A 20 -0.63 6.68 18.63
N VAL A 21 -1.61 6.06 19.26
CA VAL A 21 -1.76 4.59 19.25
C VAL A 21 -1.99 4.08 17.82
N ARG A 22 -2.79 4.79 17.01
CA ARG A 22 -3.00 4.36 15.62
C ARG A 22 -1.74 4.53 14.79
N PHE A 23 -1.02 5.64 14.93
CA PHE A 23 0.24 5.85 14.22
C PHE A 23 1.28 4.77 14.52
N PHE A 24 1.38 4.32 15.77
CA PHE A 24 2.27 3.21 16.13
C PHE A 24 1.72 1.84 15.71
N THR A 25 0.41 1.61 15.65
CA THR A 25 -0.15 0.31 15.25
C THR A 25 -0.28 0.11 13.74
N ILE A 26 -0.25 1.19 12.96
CA ILE A 26 -0.31 1.16 11.49
C ILE A 26 0.83 0.34 10.86
N PRO A 27 2.12 0.54 11.20
CA PRO A 27 3.20 -0.28 10.67
C PRO A 27 3.00 -1.78 10.84
N LEU A 28 2.52 -2.18 12.02
CA LEU A 28 2.23 -3.57 12.36
C LEU A 28 1.07 -4.14 11.55
N SER A 29 -0.02 -3.37 11.37
CA SER A 29 -1.18 -3.83 10.59
C SER A 29 -0.86 -3.92 9.10
N ILE A 30 -0.05 -3.01 8.56
CA ILE A 30 0.45 -3.04 7.19
C ILE A 30 1.33 -4.26 6.97
N TRP A 31 2.28 -4.53 7.87
CA TRP A 31 3.16 -5.70 7.77
C TRP A 31 2.38 -7.02 7.78
N LYS A 32 1.42 -7.18 8.72
CA LYS A 32 0.54 -8.34 8.77
C LYS A 32 -0.31 -8.48 7.50
N GLY A 33 -0.84 -7.36 7.00
CA GLY A 33 -1.61 -7.35 5.75
C GLY A 33 -0.77 -7.76 4.54
N ALA A 34 0.48 -7.32 4.45
CA ALA A 34 1.41 -7.75 3.41
C ALA A 34 1.72 -9.25 3.49
N ALA A 35 1.98 -9.76 4.70
CA ALA A 35 2.21 -11.19 4.93
C ALA A 35 1.02 -12.07 4.52
N LEU A 36 -0.20 -11.67 4.88
CA LEU A 36 -1.42 -12.39 4.50
C LEU A 36 -1.63 -12.38 2.98
N ARG A 37 -1.47 -11.23 2.31
CA ARG A 37 -1.59 -11.14 0.85
C ARG A 37 -0.57 -12.02 0.09
N LEU A 38 0.63 -12.19 0.65
CA LEU A 38 1.63 -13.11 0.11
C LEU A 38 1.24 -14.58 0.30
N ALA A 39 0.65 -14.92 1.45
CA ALA A 39 0.15 -16.26 1.73
C ALA A 39 -1.03 -16.63 0.81
N ASP A 40 -2.01 -15.74 0.68
CA ASP A 40 -3.19 -15.93 -0.18
C ASP A 40 -2.78 -16.14 -1.65
N ARG A 41 -1.78 -15.39 -2.14
CA ARG A 41 -1.25 -15.55 -3.51
C ARG A 41 -0.53 -16.89 -3.71
N ARG A 42 0.13 -17.41 -2.67
CA ARG A 42 0.77 -18.74 -2.72
C ARG A 42 -0.27 -19.86 -2.75
N GLU A 43 -1.36 -19.72 -2.00
CA GLU A 43 -2.47 -20.66 -2.02
C GLU A 43 -3.21 -20.63 -3.36
N ALA A 44 -3.47 -19.44 -3.91
CA ALA A 44 -4.08 -19.27 -5.23
C ALA A 44 -3.22 -19.85 -6.37
N ALA A 45 -1.89 -19.74 -6.30
CA ALA A 45 -0.98 -20.35 -7.27
C ALA A 45 -0.84 -21.88 -7.15
N SER A 46 -1.41 -22.49 -6.10
CA SER A 46 -1.38 -23.94 -5.87
C SER A 46 -2.69 -24.64 -6.25
N GLY A 47 -3.72 -23.87 -6.65
CA GLY A 47 -5.02 -24.38 -7.08
C GLY A 47 -5.01 -24.79 -8.57
N PRO A 48 -5.78 -25.82 -8.98
CA PRO A 48 -5.76 -26.38 -10.33
C PRO A 48 -6.40 -25.50 -11.43
N ASP A 49 -6.52 -24.19 -11.21
CA ASP A 49 -7.30 -23.27 -12.06
C ASP A 49 -6.44 -22.06 -12.49
N ASP A 50 -5.27 -22.34 -13.07
CA ASP A 50 -4.27 -21.38 -13.59
C ASP A 50 -4.76 -20.50 -14.77
N GLY A 51 -6.06 -20.52 -15.09
CA GLY A 51 -6.65 -19.90 -16.28
C GLY A 51 -7.55 -18.68 -16.05
N ARG A 52 -7.99 -18.39 -14.82
CA ARG A 52 -8.98 -17.31 -14.61
C ARG A 52 -8.33 -15.98 -14.22
N GLY A 53 -8.04 -15.19 -15.25
CA GLY A 53 -7.78 -13.75 -15.12
C GLY A 53 -6.30 -13.39 -15.24
N LYS A 54 -5.69 -13.73 -16.37
CA LYS A 54 -4.40 -13.14 -16.78
C LYS A 54 -4.64 -11.63 -16.95
N SER A 55 -4.36 -10.89 -15.88
CA SER A 55 -4.29 -9.42 -15.87
C SER A 55 -3.64 -8.93 -17.16
N GLU A 56 -4.24 -7.94 -17.83
CA GLU A 56 -3.73 -7.34 -19.08
C GLU A 56 -2.28 -6.83 -18.93
N PHE A 57 -1.77 -6.73 -17.70
CA PHE A 57 -0.39 -6.37 -17.37
C PHE A 57 0.24 -7.28 -16.31
N PRO A 58 0.78 -8.46 -16.71
CA PRO A 58 1.39 -9.43 -15.78
C PRO A 58 2.58 -8.86 -14.99
N VAL A 59 3.29 -7.87 -15.55
CA VAL A 59 4.43 -7.19 -14.91
C VAL A 59 4.00 -6.39 -13.68
N LEU A 60 2.79 -5.83 -13.68
CA LEU A 60 2.31 -4.96 -12.60
C LEU A 60 1.84 -5.75 -11.38
N ASP A 61 1.24 -6.93 -11.59
CA ASP A 61 0.93 -7.84 -10.50
C ASP A 61 2.20 -8.40 -9.84
N TRP A 62 3.26 -8.60 -10.62
CA TRP A 62 4.56 -8.98 -10.09
C TRP A 62 5.17 -7.87 -9.24
N ILE A 63 5.15 -6.61 -9.72
CA ILE A 63 5.63 -5.45 -8.95
C ILE A 63 4.84 -5.28 -7.65
N ARG A 64 3.51 -5.42 -7.69
CA ARG A 64 2.66 -5.33 -6.49
C ARG A 64 3.02 -6.42 -5.47
N THR A 65 3.26 -7.64 -5.94
CA THR A 65 3.65 -8.78 -5.09
C THR A 65 5.05 -8.59 -4.52
N ALA A 66 6.01 -8.15 -5.34
CA ALA A 66 7.37 -7.85 -4.93
C ALA A 66 7.40 -6.75 -3.87
N TRP A 67 6.54 -5.73 -3.98
CA TRP A 67 6.43 -4.66 -3.00
C TRP A 67 5.83 -5.15 -1.67
N ASP A 68 4.83 -6.03 -1.71
CA ASP A 68 4.35 -6.72 -0.50
C ASP A 68 5.45 -7.56 0.14
N GLY A 69 6.25 -8.27 -0.67
CA GLY A 69 7.44 -8.99 -0.22
C GLY A 69 8.48 -8.08 0.43
N MET A 70 8.74 -6.91 -0.14
CA MET A 70 9.67 -5.92 0.39
C MET A 70 9.21 -5.37 1.75
N ILE A 71 7.92 -5.04 1.88
CA ILE A 71 7.33 -4.60 3.15
C ILE A 71 7.47 -5.70 4.21
N PHE A 72 7.17 -6.96 3.85
CA PHE A 72 7.32 -8.09 4.76
C PHE A 72 8.77 -8.29 5.21
N LEU A 73 9.71 -8.23 4.26
CA LEU A 73 11.14 -8.45 4.49
C LEU A 73 11.80 -7.29 5.25
N SER A 74 11.23 -6.08 5.18
CA SER A 74 11.79 -4.88 5.83
C SER A 74 12.03 -5.06 7.33
N TRP A 75 11.17 -5.83 8.02
CA TRP A 75 11.34 -6.12 9.45
C TRP A 75 12.54 -7.02 9.73
N PHE A 76 12.78 -8.02 8.88
CA PHE A 76 13.96 -8.89 8.98
C PHE A 76 15.24 -8.13 8.65
N VAL A 77 15.24 -7.35 7.57
CA VAL A 77 16.37 -6.50 7.20
C VAL A 77 16.68 -5.48 8.29
N GLY A 78 15.64 -4.87 8.87
CA GLY A 78 15.78 -3.94 9.99
C GLY A 78 16.41 -4.58 11.23
N ALA A 79 16.02 -5.82 11.56
CA ALA A 79 16.62 -6.57 12.67
C ALA A 79 18.11 -6.86 12.43
N VAL A 80 18.47 -7.32 11.22
CA VAL A 80 19.88 -7.56 10.85
C VAL A 80 20.67 -6.25 10.87
N ALA A 81 20.14 -5.18 10.28
CA ALA A 81 20.78 -3.88 10.25
C ALA A 81 20.99 -3.31 11.67
N ALA A 82 20.03 -3.49 12.57
CA ALA A 82 20.12 -3.07 13.97
C ALA A 82 21.25 -3.80 14.71
N ILE A 83 21.42 -5.11 14.49
CA ILE A 83 22.52 -5.88 15.09
C ILE A 83 23.88 -5.41 14.55
N LEU A 84 23.99 -5.21 13.24
CA LEU A 84 25.23 -4.74 12.61
C LEU A 84 25.62 -3.34 13.10
N THR A 85 24.65 -2.43 13.21
CA THR A 85 24.89 -1.07 13.73
C THR A 85 25.15 -1.06 15.22
N LEU A 86 24.51 -1.94 16.00
CA LEU A 86 24.83 -2.12 17.42
C LEU A 86 26.29 -2.52 17.60
N LEU A 87 26.73 -3.59 16.92
CA LEU A 87 28.09 -4.08 17.02
C LEU A 87 29.09 -3.04 16.48
N GLY A 88 28.85 -2.48 15.29
CA GLY A 88 29.71 -1.45 14.70
C GLY A 88 29.83 -0.19 15.56
N GLY A 89 28.72 0.28 16.12
CA GLY A 89 28.68 1.44 17.01
C GLY A 89 29.35 1.18 18.35
N MET A 90 29.17 -0.02 18.92
CA MET A 90 29.86 -0.45 20.15
C MET A 90 31.39 -0.48 19.96
N PHE A 91 31.87 -1.06 18.86
CA PHE A 91 33.31 -1.18 18.60
C PHE A 91 33.97 0.15 18.22
N SER A 92 33.24 1.07 17.58
CA SER A 92 33.82 2.30 17.03
C SER A 92 33.66 3.52 17.96
N PHE A 93 32.54 3.62 18.67
CA PHE A 93 32.16 4.84 19.41
C PHE A 93 31.78 4.56 20.88
N GLY A 94 31.85 3.31 21.32
CA GLY A 94 31.53 2.88 22.68
C GLY A 94 30.08 2.41 22.86
N PHE A 95 29.83 1.83 24.04
CA PHE A 95 28.60 1.07 24.32
C PHE A 95 27.30 1.89 24.14
N LEU A 96 27.24 3.10 24.71
CA LEU A 96 26.08 3.98 24.60
C LEU A 96 25.77 4.40 23.16
N ALA A 97 26.81 4.66 22.36
CA ALA A 97 26.65 5.02 20.95
C ALA A 97 26.14 3.84 20.11
N GLY A 98 26.60 2.61 20.40
CA GLY A 98 26.07 1.39 19.78
C GLY A 98 24.58 1.16 20.06
N ILE A 99 24.14 1.33 21.31
CA ILE A 99 22.72 1.21 21.65
C ILE A 99 21.89 2.30 20.97
N GLY A 100 22.36 3.56 21.01
CA GLY A 100 21.64 4.68 20.40
C GLY A 100 21.47 4.52 18.89
N SER A 101 22.52 4.10 18.19
CA SER A 101 22.48 3.85 16.74
C SER A 101 21.57 2.67 16.37
N ALA A 102 21.63 1.57 17.10
CA ALA A 102 20.74 0.43 16.90
C ALA A 102 19.26 0.81 17.11
N PHE A 103 18.97 1.59 18.15
CA PHE A 103 17.63 2.09 18.41
C PHE A 103 17.12 3.00 17.28
N ALA A 104 17.97 3.91 16.79
CA ALA A 104 17.62 4.77 15.65
C ALA A 104 17.28 3.95 14.39
N VAL A 105 18.04 2.89 14.12
CA VAL A 105 17.80 1.99 12.98
C VAL A 105 16.47 1.25 13.15
N LEU A 106 16.17 0.73 14.35
CA LEU A 106 14.89 0.07 14.63
C LEU A 106 13.71 1.01 14.39
N VAL A 107 13.78 2.24 14.91
CA VAL A 107 12.74 3.26 14.71
C VAL A 107 12.59 3.60 13.23
N TYR A 108 13.70 3.77 12.50
CA TYR A 108 13.68 4.05 11.07
C TYR A 108 12.98 2.94 10.29
N PHE A 109 13.39 1.69 10.47
CA PHE A 109 12.78 0.56 9.76
C PHE A 109 11.32 0.36 10.15
N TYR A 110 10.95 0.59 11.41
CA TYR A 110 9.57 0.52 11.88
C TYR A 110 8.66 1.49 11.12
N PHE A 111 9.06 2.75 10.98
CA PHE A 111 8.27 3.76 10.29
C PHE A 111 8.42 3.74 8.76
N SER A 112 9.51 3.16 8.24
CA SER A 112 9.72 3.00 6.79
C SER A 112 8.60 2.22 6.10
N VAL A 113 7.96 1.30 6.82
CA VAL A 113 6.82 0.51 6.33
C VAL A 113 5.64 1.40 5.94
N ILE A 114 5.41 2.50 6.65
CA ILE A 114 4.36 3.46 6.32
C ILE A 114 4.65 4.11 4.96
N LEU A 115 5.90 4.58 4.79
CA LEU A 115 6.33 5.21 3.55
C LEU A 115 6.23 4.22 2.38
N MET A 116 6.69 2.98 2.56
CA MET A 116 6.57 1.92 1.55
C MET A 116 5.11 1.62 1.20
N SER A 117 4.19 1.62 2.17
CA SER A 117 2.75 1.45 1.92
C SER A 117 2.17 2.61 1.10
N PHE A 118 2.54 3.84 1.45
CA PHE A 118 2.13 5.03 0.68
C PHE A 118 2.62 4.97 -0.76
N PHE A 119 3.89 4.59 -0.98
CA PHE A 119 4.42 4.38 -2.33
C PHE A 119 3.64 3.31 -3.09
N LYS A 120 3.30 2.19 -2.45
CA LYS A 120 2.45 1.15 -3.06
C LYS A 120 1.09 1.68 -3.51
N GLU A 121 0.42 2.42 -2.64
CA GLU A 121 -0.90 3.02 -2.93
C GLU A 121 -0.81 4.06 -4.04
N SER A 122 0.23 4.89 -4.05
CA SER A 122 0.48 5.85 -5.12
C SER A 122 0.70 5.18 -6.49
N LEU A 123 1.45 4.07 -6.54
CA LEU A 123 1.66 3.29 -7.76
C LEU A 123 0.34 2.69 -8.29
N ILE A 124 -0.50 2.16 -7.40
CA ILE A 124 -1.83 1.64 -7.77
C ILE A 124 -2.72 2.76 -8.31
N LEU A 125 -2.67 3.96 -7.70
CA LEU A 125 -3.48 5.10 -8.12
C LEU A 125 -3.03 5.64 -9.48
N ILE A 126 -1.73 5.79 -9.72
CA ILE A 126 -1.17 6.17 -11.02
C ILE A 126 -1.58 5.16 -12.10
N LEU A 127 -1.55 3.86 -11.76
CA LEU A 127 -1.96 2.81 -12.68
C LEU A 127 -3.46 2.84 -13.01
N SER A 128 -4.30 3.09 -12.01
CA SER A 128 -5.75 3.26 -12.21
C SER A 128 -6.04 4.42 -13.16
N ILE A 129 -5.27 5.51 -13.07
CA ILE A 129 -5.39 6.64 -13.99
C ILE A 129 -4.93 6.23 -15.40
N ALA A 130 -3.76 5.60 -15.54
CA ALA A 130 -3.23 5.18 -16.84
C ALA A 130 -4.18 4.23 -17.59
N THR A 131 -4.72 3.23 -16.88
CA THR A 131 -5.67 2.26 -17.46
C THR A 131 -7.03 2.88 -17.79
N ASN A 132 -7.52 3.82 -16.98
CA ASN A 132 -8.75 4.55 -17.31
C ASN A 132 -8.55 5.49 -18.51
N VAL A 133 -7.38 6.13 -18.64
CA VAL A 133 -7.04 6.96 -19.81
C VAL A 133 -6.93 6.10 -21.07
N GLU A 134 -6.30 4.94 -20.98
CA GLU A 134 -6.24 3.98 -22.10
C GLU A 134 -7.64 3.56 -22.54
N LYS A 135 -8.53 3.20 -21.62
CA LYS A 135 -9.95 2.88 -21.94
C LYS A 135 -10.72 4.03 -22.59
N LEU A 136 -10.40 5.28 -22.23
CA LEU A 136 -11.02 6.46 -22.83
C LEU A 136 -10.48 6.75 -24.24
N VAL A 137 -9.21 6.48 -24.50
CA VAL A 137 -8.58 6.62 -25.82
C VAL A 137 -8.97 5.46 -26.75
N SER A 138 -9.13 4.25 -26.20
CA SER A 138 -9.51 3.05 -26.93
C SER A 138 -11.01 2.95 -27.20
N LYS A 139 -11.86 3.82 -26.63
CA LYS A 139 -13.27 3.92 -27.00
C LYS A 139 -13.36 4.64 -28.35
N PRO A 140 -13.55 3.94 -29.48
CA PRO A 140 -13.79 4.63 -30.74
C PRO A 140 -15.13 5.34 -30.60
N ALA A 141 -15.25 6.51 -31.22
CA ALA A 141 -16.51 7.20 -31.42
C ALA A 141 -17.52 6.25 -32.11
N ALA A 142 -18.31 5.54 -31.32
CA ALA A 142 -19.40 4.67 -31.78
C ALA A 142 -20.75 5.17 -31.24
N ASP A 143 -20.86 6.48 -31.02
CA ASP A 143 -22.15 7.18 -30.96
C ASP A 143 -22.20 8.15 -32.15
N GLY A 144 -22.24 7.58 -33.36
CA GLY A 144 -22.78 8.27 -34.53
C GLY A 144 -24.26 7.91 -34.63
N PRO A 145 -25.21 8.86 -34.48
CA PRO A 145 -26.63 8.56 -34.70
C PRO A 145 -26.87 8.42 -36.20
N ALA A 146 -26.70 7.21 -36.72
CA ALA A 146 -27.23 6.80 -38.01
C ALA A 146 -28.50 5.98 -37.75
N GLU A 147 -29.66 6.64 -37.84
CA GLU A 147 -30.87 6.14 -38.50
C GLU A 147 -32.06 7.08 -38.21
N ALA A 148 -32.14 8.15 -39.00
CA ALA A 148 -33.38 8.88 -39.23
C ALA A 148 -33.43 9.20 -40.73
N GLY A 149 -33.63 8.16 -41.54
CA GLY A 149 -33.49 8.25 -42.98
C GLY A 149 -34.20 7.18 -43.80
N GLU A 150 -35.20 6.48 -43.26
CA GLU A 150 -36.08 5.63 -44.06
C GLU A 150 -37.53 5.72 -43.56
N ALA A 151 -38.20 6.83 -43.87
CA ALA A 151 -39.65 6.95 -43.76
C ALA A 151 -40.20 7.85 -44.87
N GLN A 152 -39.80 7.63 -46.13
CA GLN A 152 -40.46 8.29 -47.25
C GLN A 152 -40.28 7.51 -48.56
N LYS A 153 -41.08 6.45 -48.74
CA LYS A 153 -41.68 6.04 -50.03
C LYS A 153 -42.43 4.72 -49.84
N GLN A 154 -43.69 4.82 -49.45
CA GLN A 154 -44.72 3.83 -49.80
C GLN A 154 -46.11 4.43 -49.53
N THR A 155 -46.42 5.47 -50.32
CA THR A 155 -47.80 5.88 -50.63
C THR A 155 -47.80 6.27 -52.10
N LEU A 156 -48.13 5.31 -52.95
CA LEU A 156 -48.93 5.41 -54.19
C LEU A 156 -48.97 4.05 -54.86
#